data_AF-F4FZI4-F1
#
_entry.id   AF-F4FZI4-F1
#
_cell.length_a   1.000
_cell.length_b   1.000
_cell.length_c   1.000
_cell.angle_alpha   90.00
_cell.angle_beta   90.00
_cell.angle_gamma   90.00
#
_symmetry.space_group_name_H-M   'P 1'
#
loop_
_entity.id
_entity.type
_entity.pdbx_description
1 polymer ?
#
loop_
_entity_poly.entity_id
_entity_poly.type
_entity_poly.pdbx_seq_one_letter_code
_entity_poly.pdbx_strand_id
1 'polypeptide(L)'
;MSEEYFINYMNDKVFVILIGSSVDKTYLYYPKGDAVFVLKKDEVELMEIDEVIGRAPAGLKLSKPKESWNEIKSRRVVWYILEKEIEADNVYLVLRDDTDYKRIENSSPNRLKYFVLKDANPEEYKDWCCVLIASTRDVEVPSSFKKVFMGEIIRNNS
;
A
#
# COMPACT_ATOMS: atom_id res chain seq x y z
N MET A 1 -9.02 8.39 -11.87
CA MET A 1 -9.48 7.08 -11.37
C MET A 1 -8.23 6.28 -11.07
N SER A 2 -8.02 5.90 -9.82
CA SER A 2 -6.89 5.07 -9.40
C SER A 2 -7.41 3.65 -9.31
N GLU A 3 -7.03 2.83 -10.29
CA GLU A 3 -7.53 1.47 -10.45
C GLU A 3 -6.67 0.51 -9.61
N GLU A 4 -7.34 -0.27 -8.76
CA GLU A 4 -6.75 -1.39 -8.03
C GLU A 4 -6.74 -2.63 -8.91
N TYR A 5 -5.70 -3.46 -8.79
CA TYR A 5 -5.58 -4.66 -9.60
C TYR A 5 -5.27 -5.87 -8.74
N PHE A 6 -5.72 -7.03 -9.22
CA PHE A 6 -5.21 -8.32 -8.79
C PHE A 6 -4.39 -8.92 -9.92
N ILE A 7 -3.24 -9.47 -9.57
CA ILE A 7 -2.46 -10.29 -10.49
C ILE A 7 -2.34 -11.70 -9.92
N ASN A 8 -2.21 -12.68 -10.81
CA ASN A 8 -1.81 -14.02 -10.43
C ASN A 8 -0.29 -14.13 -10.63
N TYR A 9 0.44 -14.43 -9.56
CA TYR A 9 1.89 -14.62 -9.62
C TYR A 9 2.27 -15.85 -8.80
N MET A 10 2.93 -16.83 -9.44
CA MET A 10 3.37 -18.08 -8.79
C MET A 10 2.24 -18.82 -8.03
N ASN A 11 1.03 -18.87 -8.61
CA ASN A 11 -0.21 -19.42 -8.04
C ASN A 11 -0.82 -18.66 -6.85
N ASP A 12 -0.28 -17.49 -6.49
CA ASP A 12 -0.88 -16.59 -5.51
C ASP A 12 -1.68 -15.49 -6.20
N LYS A 13 -2.82 -15.13 -5.62
CA LYS A 13 -3.57 -13.92 -5.97
C LYS A 13 -3.02 -12.75 -5.17
N VAL A 14 -2.41 -11.78 -5.85
CA VAL A 14 -1.70 -10.66 -5.21
C VAL A 14 -2.46 -9.36 -5.47
N PHE A 15 -2.81 -8.66 -4.39
CA PHE A 15 -3.36 -7.31 -4.47
C PHE A 15 -2.23 -6.31 -4.73
N VAL A 16 -2.42 -5.46 -5.72
CA VAL A 16 -1.40 -4.49 -6.16
C VAL A 16 -2.04 -3.16 -6.54
N ILE A 17 -1.26 -2.09 -6.40
CA ILE A 17 -1.69 -0.71 -6.61
C ILE A 17 -1.07 -0.20 -7.90
N LEU A 18 -1.86 0.28 -8.86
CA LEU A 18 -1.31 0.92 -10.05
C LEU A 18 -0.61 2.23 -9.69
N ILE A 19 0.70 2.27 -9.94
CA ILE A 19 1.50 3.48 -9.74
C ILE A 19 1.83 4.20 -11.05
N GLY A 20 1.67 3.53 -12.20
CA GLY A 20 1.69 4.17 -13.52
C GLY A 20 1.94 3.19 -14.66
N SER A 21 1.95 3.72 -15.89
CA SER A 21 2.19 2.94 -17.10
C SER A 21 2.99 3.75 -18.15
N SER A 22 3.65 3.03 -19.04
CA SER A 22 4.25 3.52 -20.29
C SER A 22 3.55 2.84 -21.48
N VAL A 23 4.03 3.12 -22.70
CA VAL A 23 3.49 2.49 -23.93
C VAL A 23 3.58 0.96 -23.90
N ASP A 24 4.58 0.41 -23.21
CA ASP A 24 4.94 -1.01 -23.22
C ASP A 24 4.89 -1.68 -21.83
N LYS A 25 4.74 -0.91 -20.75
CA LYS A 25 4.84 -1.41 -19.37
C LYS A 25 3.75 -0.87 -18.46
N THR A 26 3.30 -1.70 -17.54
CA THR A 26 2.47 -1.28 -16.40
C THR A 26 3.21 -1.58 -15.11
N TYR A 27 3.25 -0.61 -14.21
CA TYR A 27 3.94 -0.69 -12.92
C TYR A 27 2.89 -0.81 -11.82
N LEU A 28 2.86 -1.97 -11.17
CA LEU A 28 1.96 -2.28 -10.07
C LEU A 28 2.76 -2.45 -8.78
N TYR A 29 2.53 -1.56 -7.82
CA TYR A 29 3.17 -1.60 -6.52
C TYR A 29 2.57 -2.69 -5.64
N TYR A 30 3.46 -3.47 -5.02
CA TYR A 30 3.11 -4.44 -4.00
C TYR A 30 3.68 -3.95 -2.65
N PRO A 31 2.82 -3.48 -1.73
CA PRO A 31 3.29 -2.90 -0.47
C PRO A 31 4.11 -3.86 0.38
N LYS A 32 3.85 -5.18 0.26
CA LYS A 32 4.62 -6.18 0.99
C LYS A 32 6.00 -6.32 0.37
N GLY A 33 7.00 -5.87 1.13
CA GLY A 33 8.40 -5.92 0.70
C GLY A 33 8.84 -4.79 -0.22
N ASP A 34 8.04 -3.73 -0.34
CA ASP A 34 8.34 -2.53 -1.16
C ASP A 34 8.78 -2.90 -2.59
N ALA A 35 7.97 -3.73 -3.25
CA ALA A 35 8.27 -4.31 -4.54
C ALA A 35 7.34 -3.79 -5.64
N VAL A 36 7.75 -3.93 -6.90
CA VAL A 36 6.96 -3.54 -8.07
C VAL A 36 6.89 -4.70 -9.03
N PHE A 37 5.68 -5.04 -9.44
CA PHE A 37 5.43 -5.87 -10.60
C PHE A 37 5.47 -5.00 -11.85
N VAL A 38 6.34 -5.34 -12.78
CA VAL A 38 6.45 -4.73 -14.10
C VAL A 38 5.81 -5.68 -15.11
N LEU A 39 4.62 -5.32 -15.58
CA LEU A 39 3.90 -6.10 -16.58
C LEU A 39 4.31 -5.59 -17.96
N LYS A 40 4.80 -6.51 -18.79
CA LYS A 40 5.00 -6.34 -20.23
C LYS A 40 4.00 -7.25 -20.96
N LYS A 41 3.91 -7.11 -22.28
CA LYS A 41 2.93 -7.80 -23.14
C LYS A 41 2.67 -9.27 -22.78
N ASP A 42 3.72 -10.04 -22.49
CA ASP A 42 3.63 -11.48 -22.18
C ASP A 42 4.46 -11.87 -20.94
N GLU A 43 4.87 -10.92 -20.11
CA GLU A 43 5.81 -11.16 -19.01
C GLU A 43 5.40 -10.35 -17.76
N VAL A 44 5.48 -10.98 -16.60
CA VAL A 44 5.35 -10.33 -15.28
C VAL A 44 6.68 -10.46 -14.56
N GLU A 45 7.39 -9.34 -14.40
CA GLU A 45 8.64 -9.29 -13.64
C GLU A 45 8.38 -8.72 -12.25
N LEU A 46 8.84 -9.41 -11.20
CA LEU A 46 8.92 -8.85 -9.85
C LEU A 46 10.27 -8.14 -9.69
N MET A 47 10.24 -6.89 -9.25
CA MET A 47 11.40 -6.05 -9.02
C MET A 47 11.35 -5.42 -7.62
N GLU A 48 12.50 -5.18 -7.00
CA GLU A 48 12.61 -4.44 -5.73
C GLU A 48 12.90 -2.96 -6.00
N ILE A 49 12.39 -2.09 -5.13
CA ILE A 49 12.63 -0.65 -5.19
C ILE A 49 13.91 -0.35 -4.41
N ASP A 50 15.00 -0.05 -5.11
CA ASP A 50 16.25 0.37 -4.47
C ASP A 50 16.14 1.81 -3.97
N GLU A 51 15.55 2.66 -4.81
CA GLU A 51 15.41 4.09 -4.58
C GLU A 51 14.27 4.61 -5.46
N VAL A 52 13.59 5.65 -5.01
CA VAL A 52 12.68 6.44 -5.86
C VAL A 52 13.29 7.82 -5.97
N ILE A 53 13.57 8.37 -7.15
CA ILE A 53 14.09 9.74 -7.36
C ILE A 53 13.01 10.58 -8.03
N GLY A 54 12.43 11.56 -7.32
CA GLY A 54 11.32 12.35 -7.85
C GLY A 54 9.97 11.62 -7.69
N ARG A 55 9.22 11.40 -8.78
CA ARG A 55 7.89 10.76 -8.77
C ARG A 55 7.89 9.40 -9.45
N ALA A 56 7.24 8.42 -8.85
CA ALA A 56 6.96 7.14 -9.49
C ALA A 56 5.96 7.30 -10.68
N PRO A 57 6.03 6.43 -11.71
CA PRO A 57 7.00 5.35 -11.87
C PRO A 57 8.34 5.82 -12.47
N ALA A 58 8.42 7.02 -13.08
CA ALA A 58 9.60 7.51 -13.81
C ALA A 58 10.86 7.64 -12.93
N GLY A 59 10.69 7.88 -11.64
CA GLY A 59 11.76 7.98 -10.66
C GLY A 59 12.25 6.67 -10.07
N LEU A 60 11.63 5.53 -10.38
CA LEU A 60 11.96 4.26 -9.74
C LEU A 60 13.31 3.73 -10.23
N LYS A 61 14.23 3.47 -9.29
CA LYS A 61 15.40 2.64 -9.51
C LYS A 61 15.09 1.24 -9.01
N LEU A 62 15.06 0.29 -9.93
CA LEU A 62 14.62 -1.08 -9.68
C LEU A 62 15.77 -2.06 -9.83
N SER A 63 15.82 -3.04 -8.93
CA SER A 63 16.74 -4.18 -9.01
C SER A 63 16.00 -5.50 -8.99
N LYS A 64 16.69 -6.57 -9.36
CA LYS A 64 16.14 -7.92 -9.24
C LYS A 64 16.01 -8.27 -7.75
N PRO A 65 14.94 -8.97 -7.34
CA PRO A 65 14.79 -9.37 -5.96
C PRO A 65 15.95 -10.24 -5.50
N LYS A 66 16.46 -9.93 -4.29
CA LYS A 66 17.53 -10.72 -3.66
C LYS A 66 16.99 -11.99 -2.99
N GLU A 67 15.72 -11.98 -2.64
CA GLU A 67 15.01 -13.05 -1.94
C GLU A 67 13.99 -13.72 -2.87
N SER A 68 13.57 -14.93 -2.50
CA SER A 68 12.51 -15.64 -3.20
C SER A 68 11.14 -14.98 -2.99
N TRP A 69 10.19 -15.28 -3.89
CA TRP A 69 8.81 -14.81 -3.74
C TRP A 69 8.18 -15.17 -2.39
N ASN A 70 8.46 -16.38 -1.87
CA ASN A 70 7.91 -16.83 -0.59
C ASN A 70 8.43 -16.00 0.59
N GLU A 71 9.70 -15.58 0.54
CA GLU A 71 10.29 -14.69 1.54
C GLU A 71 9.68 -13.29 1.43
N ILE A 72 9.60 -12.73 0.22
CA ILE A 72 9.03 -11.39 -0.04
C ILE A 72 7.58 -11.29 0.44
N LYS A 73 6.73 -12.27 0.09
CA LYS A 73 5.31 -12.26 0.50
C LYS A 73 5.11 -12.52 2.00
N SER A 74 6.16 -12.88 2.73
CA SER A 74 6.13 -13.04 4.19
C SER A 74 6.65 -11.82 4.96
N ARG A 75 7.24 -10.83 4.27
CA ARG A 75 7.76 -9.61 4.90
C ARG A 75 6.66 -8.82 5.58
N ARG A 76 7.05 -8.08 6.64
CA ARG A 76 6.15 -7.16 7.34
C ARG A 76 5.81 -5.97 6.45
N VAL A 77 4.57 -5.50 6.55
CA VAL A 77 4.16 -4.24 5.94
C VAL A 77 4.34 -3.12 6.96
N VAL A 78 5.06 -2.07 6.56
CA VAL A 78 5.24 -0.87 7.37
C VAL A 78 4.56 0.29 6.67
N TRP A 79 3.54 0.83 7.33
CA TRP A 79 2.83 2.01 6.88
C TRP A 79 3.45 3.24 7.52
N TYR A 80 3.71 4.25 6.72
CA TYR A 80 4.12 5.55 7.21
C TYR A 80 2.90 6.48 7.13
N ILE A 81 2.22 6.72 8.23
CA ILE A 81 1.01 7.57 8.27
C ILE A 81 1.33 8.80 9.11
N LEU A 82 1.40 9.98 8.46
CA LEU A 82 1.84 11.24 9.08
C LEU A 82 3.12 11.06 9.92
N GLU A 83 4.17 10.56 9.28
CA GLU A 83 5.51 10.34 9.88
C GLU A 83 5.55 9.28 11.00
N LYS A 84 4.43 8.64 11.31
CA LYS A 84 4.37 7.52 12.25
C LYS A 84 4.46 6.19 11.50
N GLU A 85 5.40 5.35 11.93
CA GLU A 85 5.51 3.97 11.47
C GLU A 85 4.47 3.08 12.15
N ILE A 86 3.75 2.30 11.35
CA ILE A 86 2.73 1.36 11.80
C ILE A 86 2.98 0.03 11.09
N GLU A 87 3.47 -0.94 11.84
CA GLU A 87 3.59 -2.32 11.35
C GLU A 87 2.24 -3.04 11.49
N ALA A 88 1.67 -3.45 10.35
CA ALA A 88 0.46 -4.27 10.22
C ALA A 88 0.20 -4.62 8.74
N ASP A 89 -0.32 -5.82 8.46
CA ASP A 89 -0.72 -6.18 7.10
C ASP A 89 -1.82 -5.24 6.56
N ASN A 90 -2.83 -4.93 7.39
CA ASN A 90 -3.86 -3.95 7.07
C ASN A 90 -4.05 -2.93 8.20
N VAL A 91 -4.43 -1.71 7.85
CA VAL A 91 -4.68 -0.62 8.79
C VAL A 91 -6.09 -0.07 8.59
N TYR A 92 -6.83 0.07 9.68
CA TYR A 92 -8.10 0.80 9.72
C TYR A 92 -7.88 2.08 10.53
N LEU A 93 -7.79 3.20 9.83
CA LEU A 93 -7.55 4.52 10.41
C LEU A 93 -8.89 5.23 10.69
N VAL A 94 -9.18 5.42 11.97
CA VAL A 94 -10.35 6.18 12.43
C VAL A 94 -10.04 7.66 12.38
N LEU A 95 -10.68 8.36 11.44
CA LEU A 95 -10.58 9.80 11.22
C LEU A 95 -11.50 10.57 12.18
N ARG A 96 -11.15 11.82 12.50
CA ARG A 96 -12.05 12.69 13.28
C ARG A 96 -13.09 13.36 12.41
N ASP A 97 -12.71 13.69 11.18
CA ASP A 97 -13.55 14.35 10.18
C ASP A 97 -13.00 14.13 8.75
N ASP A 98 -13.72 14.66 7.74
CA ASP A 98 -13.32 14.57 6.33
C ASP A 98 -12.03 15.34 5.99
N THR A 99 -11.63 16.32 6.80
CA THR A 99 -10.37 17.04 6.57
C THR A 99 -9.17 16.17 6.88
N ASP A 100 -9.29 15.26 7.86
CA ASP A 100 -8.27 14.25 8.13
C ASP A 100 -8.08 13.31 6.92
N TYR A 101 -9.14 12.94 6.20
CA TYR A 101 -8.99 12.12 4.98
C TYR A 101 -8.08 12.80 3.95
N LYS A 102 -8.31 14.09 3.68
CA LYS A 102 -7.47 14.86 2.75
C LYS A 102 -6.02 14.95 3.24
N ARG A 103 -5.80 15.04 4.55
CA ARG A 103 -4.44 15.02 5.11
C ARG A 103 -3.76 13.68 4.84
N ILE A 104 -4.45 12.57 5.06
CA ILE A 104 -3.92 11.22 4.86
C ILE A 104 -3.67 10.92 3.38
N GLU A 105 -4.61 11.26 2.51
CA GLU A 105 -4.45 11.06 1.07
C GLU A 105 -3.22 11.82 0.50
N ASN A 106 -2.88 12.96 1.11
CA ASN A 106 -1.73 13.77 0.73
C ASN A 106 -0.48 13.48 1.59
N SER A 107 -0.61 12.78 2.71
CA SER A 107 0.51 12.37 3.56
C SER A 107 1.01 11.01 3.10
N SER A 108 1.92 11.03 2.14
CA SER A 108 2.73 9.85 1.85
C SER A 108 4.15 10.18 2.30
N PRO A 109 4.65 9.60 3.40
CA PRO A 109 6.03 9.80 3.84
C PRO A 109 7.05 9.21 2.89
N ASN A 110 6.61 8.44 1.90
CA ASN A 110 7.44 7.90 0.84
C ASN A 110 6.90 8.24 -0.55
N ARG A 111 7.82 8.28 -1.52
CA ARG A 111 7.62 8.64 -2.94
C ARG A 111 6.66 7.70 -3.72
N LEU A 112 5.99 6.77 -3.01
CA LEU A 112 4.96 5.85 -3.47
C LEU A 112 3.68 6.16 -2.69
N LYS A 113 2.60 6.50 -3.41
CA LYS A 113 1.32 6.85 -2.81
C LYS A 113 0.68 5.59 -2.24
N TYR A 114 0.36 5.57 -0.93
CA TYR A 114 -0.54 4.55 -0.39
C TYR A 114 -1.92 4.72 -1.02
N PHE A 115 -2.54 3.61 -1.39
CA PHE A 115 -3.94 3.64 -1.75
C PHE A 115 -4.78 3.64 -0.49
N VAL A 116 -5.62 4.67 -0.32
CA VAL A 116 -6.42 4.90 0.89
C VAL A 116 -7.89 4.71 0.55
N LEU A 117 -8.46 3.58 0.97
CA LEU A 117 -9.89 3.31 0.81
C LEU A 117 -10.70 4.19 1.75
N LYS A 118 -11.54 5.06 1.20
CA LYS A 118 -12.44 5.89 2.00
C LYS A 118 -13.68 5.12 2.39
N ASP A 119 -13.95 5.02 3.69
CA ASP A 119 -15.20 4.47 4.22
C ASP A 119 -15.55 3.06 3.69
N ALA A 120 -14.54 2.26 3.33
CA ALA A 120 -14.75 0.87 2.95
C ALA A 120 -15.10 0.02 4.18
N ASN A 121 -15.82 -1.08 3.95
CA ASN A 121 -16.15 -2.05 4.99
C ASN A 121 -14.96 -3.02 5.19
N PRO A 122 -14.29 -3.04 6.35
CA PRO A 122 -13.08 -3.84 6.55
C PRO A 122 -13.32 -5.35 6.45
N GLU A 123 -14.55 -5.83 6.70
CA GLU A 123 -14.89 -7.25 6.59
C GLU A 123 -14.71 -7.81 5.16
N GLU A 124 -14.89 -6.96 4.14
CA GLU A 124 -14.72 -7.32 2.72
C GLU A 124 -13.25 -7.55 2.34
N TYR A 125 -12.33 -7.02 3.15
CA TYR A 125 -10.88 -7.03 2.92
C TYR A 125 -10.13 -7.88 3.96
N LYS A 126 -10.85 -8.64 4.80
CA LYS A 126 -10.25 -9.37 5.93
C LYS A 126 -9.20 -10.40 5.53
N ASP A 127 -9.35 -11.02 4.37
CA ASP A 127 -8.44 -12.04 3.85
C ASP A 127 -7.34 -11.43 2.97
N TRP A 128 -7.26 -10.09 2.90
CA TRP A 128 -6.39 -9.38 1.99
C TRP A 128 -5.17 -8.84 2.74
N CYS A 129 -4.11 -8.58 1.99
CA CYS A 129 -3.03 -7.66 2.34
C CYS A 129 -2.82 -6.82 1.08
N CYS A 130 -2.46 -5.54 1.14
CA CYS A 130 -2.08 -4.76 2.30
C CYS A 130 -2.84 -3.45 2.21
N VAL A 131 -3.89 -3.34 3.00
CA VAL A 131 -5.00 -2.41 2.77
C VAL A 131 -5.01 -1.34 3.86
N LEU A 132 -5.11 -0.07 3.44
CA LEU A 132 -5.33 1.06 4.33
C LEU A 132 -6.74 1.62 4.09
N ILE A 133 -7.62 1.44 5.07
CA ILE A 133 -8.95 2.03 5.09
C ILE A 133 -8.92 3.24 6.01
N ALA A 134 -9.40 4.38 5.54
CA ALA A 134 -9.58 5.58 6.34
C ALA A 134 -11.07 5.92 6.40
N SER A 135 -11.63 6.00 7.61
CA SER A 135 -13.06 6.24 7.81
C SER A 135 -13.33 7.09 9.04
N THR A 136 -14.36 7.92 8.98
CA THR A 136 -14.89 8.65 10.15
C THR A 136 -15.70 7.76 11.10
N ARG A 137 -15.99 6.52 10.68
CA ARG A 137 -16.76 5.56 11.48
C ARG A 137 -15.82 4.71 12.32
N ASP A 138 -16.04 4.69 13.63
CA ASP A 138 -15.40 3.72 14.52
C ASP A 138 -16.25 2.44 14.58
N VAL A 139 -15.76 1.38 13.94
CA VAL A 139 -16.42 0.07 13.85
C VAL A 139 -15.47 -1.03 14.32
N GLU A 140 -15.98 -2.16 14.80
CA GLU A 140 -15.13 -3.33 15.03
C GLU A 140 -14.49 -3.79 13.71
N VAL A 141 -13.24 -4.24 13.78
CA VAL A 141 -12.44 -4.62 12.60
C VAL A 141 -11.97 -6.07 12.71
N PRO A 142 -11.77 -6.78 11.59
CA PRO A 142 -11.20 -8.13 11.59
C PRO A 142 -9.82 -8.16 12.24
N SER A 143 -9.39 -9.32 12.73
CA SER A 143 -8.07 -9.49 13.37
C SER A 143 -6.88 -9.24 12.44
N SER A 144 -7.09 -9.27 11.13
CA SER A 144 -6.09 -8.91 10.13
C SER A 144 -5.87 -7.39 9.98
N PHE A 145 -6.75 -6.58 10.60
CA PHE A 145 -6.64 -5.13 10.65
C PHE A 145 -6.11 -4.64 12.00
N LYS A 146 -5.17 -3.71 11.94
CA LYS A 146 -4.81 -2.87 13.08
C LYS A 146 -5.66 -1.60 13.05
N LYS A 147 -6.54 -1.44 14.04
CA LYS A 147 -7.28 -0.19 14.24
C LYS A 147 -6.36 0.86 14.84
N VAL A 148 -6.35 2.06 14.26
CA VAL A 148 -5.53 3.20 14.73
C VAL A 148 -6.39 4.45 14.72
N PHE A 149 -6.31 5.27 15.76
CA PHE A 149 -7.07 6.52 15.81
C PHE A 149 -6.21 7.71 15.38
N MET A 150 -6.75 8.57 14.52
CA MET A 150 -6.05 9.77 14.04
C MET A 150 -5.61 10.70 15.19
N GLY A 151 -6.41 10.76 16.26
CA GLY A 151 -6.05 11.52 17.46
C GLY A 151 -4.77 11.03 18.16
N GLU A 152 -4.47 9.73 18.10
CA GLU A 152 -3.26 9.12 18.67
C GLU A 152 -2.02 9.34 17.78
N ILE A 153 -2.22 9.58 16.49
CA ILE A 153 -1.13 9.92 15.56
C ILE A 153 -0.73 11.38 15.79
N ILE A 154 -1.69 12.30 15.82
CA ILE A 154 -1.41 13.75 15.90
C ILE A 154 -0.81 14.14 17.26
N ARG A 155 -1.29 13.56 18.37
CA ARG A 155 -0.76 13.88 19.71
C ARG A 155 0.70 13.53 19.89
N ASN A 156 1.21 12.55 19.15
CA ASN A 156 2.61 12.13 19.24
C ASN A 156 3.54 12.95 18.33
N ASN A 157 2.97 13.82 17.49
CA ASN A 157 3.69 14.72 16.57
C ASN A 157 3.61 16.20 17.01
N SER A 158 3.04 16.47 18.18
CA SER A 158 2.93 17.81 18.80
C SER A 158 3.91 17.94 19.95
#